data_AF-A0A7Y6AGL8-F1
#
_entry.id   AF-A0A7Y6AGL8-F1
#
_cell.length_a   1.000
_cell.length_b   1.000
_cell.length_c   1.000
_cell.angle_alpha   90.00
_cell.angle_beta   90.00
_cell.angle_gamma   90.00
#
_symmetry.space_group_name_H-M   'P 1'
#
loop_
_entity.id
_entity.type
_entity.pdbx_description
1 polymer ?
#
loop_
_entity_poly.entity_id
_entity_poly.type
_entity_poly.pdbx_seq_one_letter_code
_entity_poly.pdbx_strand_id
1 'polypeptide(L)'
;MSTELFKRPPRRRGPQLPRGELLLESPPELPEILPKSFGQLLMLLPMLCGAGAMMFMYAGRSGGTMQYVAGGLFGVSMLGMAVSNLGNTGGKDKAELNAERRDYMRYLAQARKRVRRATDQQRAAQQWRHPEPDSLWSIVASGRMWERRSTDDDFGEVRVARGPQRLAVKIVPPETKPVEDLEPMSAVALRRFVRTHNSVQDLPISMSIRSFSKVVLRGEYDTTTAMARSIMSQLAALHSPDDLIIAVVAAAERMDNWRWTKWLPHLQHQTRVDSAGAVRLAFEDMLSLERAIQDELAGRVRFGPEAKPLVGQPHILVILDGGEVGPNCQLAGRGLLGTTVIDTSGYVPRDSGRFLLCLESNGDSLYVDQGNKQNSLGRPDQMSISQAEGVARQMAPFRLSAQAQAITEEPLSKTMELPDLLGIGDAAALDPNVHWRPRPMREFMKVPLGMSPDGGVVDIDFKEASLEGMGPHGLLVGATGS
;
A
#
# COMPACT_ATOMS: atom_id res chain seq x y z
N MET A 1 24.24 26.65 10.99
CA MET A 1 24.35 25.47 10.11
C MET A 1 24.27 25.96 8.68
N SER A 2 25.17 25.53 7.80
CA SER A 2 25.08 25.83 6.37
C SER A 2 23.83 25.17 5.79
N THR A 3 23.07 25.90 4.97
CA THR A 3 21.88 25.39 4.30
C THR A 3 22.21 25.01 2.87
N GLU A 4 21.74 23.84 2.44
CA GLU A 4 21.83 23.34 1.08
C GLU A 4 20.45 23.37 0.43
N LEU A 5 20.38 23.87 -0.80
CA LEU A 5 19.13 23.89 -1.55
C LEU A 5 18.83 22.49 -2.11
N PHE A 6 17.68 21.94 -1.73
CA PHE A 6 17.19 20.67 -2.21
C PHE A 6 16.11 20.88 -3.26
N LYS A 7 16.42 20.52 -4.52
CA LYS A 7 15.44 20.47 -5.61
C LYS A 7 14.73 19.13 -5.57
N ARG A 8 13.41 19.15 -5.33
CA ARG A 8 12.62 17.91 -5.26
C ARG A 8 12.56 17.25 -6.65
N PRO A 9 13.07 16.01 -6.82
CA PRO A 9 12.96 15.31 -8.09
C PRO A 9 11.50 14.87 -8.33
N PRO A 10 11.14 14.52 -9.58
CA PRO A 10 9.87 13.89 -9.87
C PRO A 10 9.76 12.57 -9.09
N ARG A 11 8.56 12.31 -8.55
CA ARG A 11 8.30 11.14 -7.71
C ARG A 11 8.55 9.85 -8.49
N ARG A 12 9.38 8.97 -7.93
CA ARG A 12 9.67 7.66 -8.54
C ARG A 12 8.46 6.74 -8.40
N ARG A 13 8.11 6.06 -9.50
CA ARG A 13 7.07 5.01 -9.46
C ARG A 13 7.60 3.80 -8.70
N GLY A 14 6.95 3.49 -7.59
CA GLY A 14 7.25 2.30 -6.79
C GLY A 14 6.66 1.02 -7.38
N PRO A 15 6.92 -0.14 -6.74
CA PRO A 15 6.27 -1.39 -7.08
C PRO A 15 4.75 -1.26 -7.01
N GLN A 16 4.05 -1.82 -8.01
CA GLN A 16 2.59 -1.79 -8.04
C GLN A 16 2.02 -2.88 -7.13
N LEU A 17 0.94 -2.55 -6.41
CA LEU A 17 0.16 -3.53 -5.68
C LEU A 17 -0.45 -4.55 -6.66
N PRO A 18 -0.37 -5.85 -6.37
CA PRO A 18 -1.02 -6.86 -7.20
C PRO A 18 -2.54 -6.67 -7.12
N ARG A 19 -3.21 -6.81 -8.26
CA ARG A 19 -4.66 -6.71 -8.40
C ARG A 19 -5.20 -7.96 -9.07
N GLY A 20 -6.46 -8.29 -8.80
CA GLY A 20 -7.19 -9.38 -9.43
C GLY A 20 -7.75 -10.38 -8.43
N GLU A 21 -8.39 -11.41 -8.99
CA GLU A 21 -8.99 -12.49 -8.23
C GLU A 21 -8.29 -13.81 -8.59
N LEU A 22 -8.04 -14.64 -7.58
CA LEU A 22 -7.60 -16.01 -7.76
C LEU A 22 -8.81 -16.92 -7.54
N LEU A 23 -9.42 -17.32 -8.66
CA LEU A 23 -10.50 -18.31 -8.67
C LEU A 23 -9.89 -19.69 -8.40
N LEU A 24 -10.37 -20.35 -7.35
CA LEU A 24 -9.96 -21.70 -7.00
C LEU A 24 -10.93 -22.73 -7.60
N GLU A 25 -10.41 -23.85 -8.06
CA GLU A 25 -11.21 -24.98 -8.57
C GLU A 25 -11.80 -25.79 -7.40
N SER A 26 -12.96 -26.42 -7.64
CA SER A 26 -13.59 -27.31 -6.68
C SER A 26 -12.76 -28.57 -6.47
N PRO A 27 -12.72 -29.12 -5.24
CA PRO A 27 -12.07 -30.41 -5.01
C PRO A 27 -12.82 -31.53 -5.75
N PRO A 28 -12.14 -32.65 -6.07
CA PRO A 28 -12.79 -33.80 -6.71
C PRO A 28 -13.94 -34.34 -5.85
N GLU A 29 -14.98 -34.80 -6.53
CA GLU A 29 -16.17 -35.38 -5.92
C GLU A 29 -15.95 -36.87 -5.62
N LEU A 30 -16.63 -37.39 -4.60
CA LEU A 30 -16.68 -38.83 -4.39
C LEU A 30 -17.50 -39.47 -5.52
N PRO A 31 -17.06 -40.61 -6.06
CA PRO A 31 -17.81 -41.27 -7.11
C PRO A 31 -19.16 -41.69 -6.54
N GLU A 32 -20.24 -41.29 -7.23
CA GLU A 32 -21.59 -41.66 -6.84
C GLU A 32 -21.68 -43.18 -6.77
N ILE A 33 -22.15 -43.69 -5.62
CA ILE A 33 -22.32 -45.12 -5.41
C ILE A 33 -23.53 -45.55 -6.25
N LEU A 34 -23.31 -45.77 -7.54
CA LEU A 34 -24.32 -46.35 -8.42
C LEU A 34 -24.79 -47.66 -7.77
N PRO A 35 -26.10 -47.84 -7.52
CA PRO A 35 -26.59 -49.07 -6.94
C PRO A 35 -26.15 -50.23 -7.83
N LYS A 36 -25.34 -51.13 -7.27
CA LYS A 36 -24.71 -52.29 -7.95
C LYS A 36 -25.68 -53.25 -8.64
N SER A 37 -26.99 -52.98 -8.60
CA SER A 37 -28.07 -53.79 -9.15
C SER A 37 -27.84 -54.21 -10.60
N PHE A 38 -27.54 -53.28 -11.52
CA PHE A 38 -27.52 -53.61 -12.94
C PHE A 38 -26.21 -54.27 -13.40
N GLY A 39 -25.06 -53.80 -12.89
CA GLY A 39 -23.75 -54.40 -13.17
C GLY A 39 -23.60 -55.80 -12.57
N GLN A 40 -24.16 -56.03 -11.38
CA GLN A 40 -24.17 -57.35 -10.74
C GLN A 40 -25.15 -58.32 -11.42
N LEU A 41 -26.27 -57.81 -11.97
CA LEU A 41 -27.19 -58.60 -12.81
C LEU A 41 -26.54 -59.03 -14.13
N LEU A 42 -25.85 -58.10 -14.81
CA LEU A 42 -25.07 -58.39 -16.02
C LEU A 42 -23.88 -59.34 -15.75
N MET A 43 -23.31 -59.30 -14.54
CA MET A 43 -22.26 -60.23 -14.10
C MET A 43 -22.81 -61.63 -13.75
N LEU A 44 -24.07 -61.72 -13.30
CA LEU A 44 -24.76 -62.99 -13.01
C LEU A 44 -25.23 -63.70 -14.30
N LEU A 45 -25.46 -62.94 -15.37
CA LEU A 45 -26.03 -63.43 -16.63
C LEU A 45 -25.16 -64.52 -17.31
N PRO A 46 -23.83 -64.37 -17.49
CA PRO A 46 -22.98 -65.44 -18.01
C PRO A 46 -22.92 -66.66 -17.09
N MET A 47 -23.00 -66.45 -15.77
CA MET A 47 -22.97 -67.52 -14.78
C MET A 47 -24.26 -68.37 -14.83
N LEU A 48 -25.42 -67.70 -14.96
CA LEU A 48 -26.72 -68.33 -15.19
C LEU A 48 -26.80 -69.04 -16.55
N CYS A 49 -26.29 -68.42 -17.61
CA CYS A 49 -26.21 -69.05 -18.94
C CYS A 49 -25.29 -70.28 -18.94
N GLY A 50 -24.13 -70.21 -18.25
CA GLY A 50 -23.21 -71.33 -18.11
C GLY A 50 -23.77 -72.47 -17.25
N ALA A 51 -24.44 -72.16 -16.14
CA ALA A 51 -25.13 -73.14 -15.32
C ALA A 51 -26.31 -73.79 -16.07
N GLY A 52 -27.06 -73.01 -16.84
CA GLY A 52 -28.12 -73.50 -17.73
C GLY A 52 -27.60 -74.42 -18.82
N ALA A 53 -26.47 -74.07 -19.46
CA ALA A 53 -25.81 -74.92 -20.45
C ALA A 53 -25.33 -76.25 -19.85
N MET A 54 -24.81 -76.24 -18.62
CA MET A 54 -24.37 -77.44 -17.90
C MET A 54 -25.56 -78.36 -17.53
N MET A 55 -26.67 -77.78 -17.08
CA MET A 55 -27.91 -78.53 -16.78
C MET A 55 -28.50 -79.14 -18.06
N PHE A 56 -28.45 -78.42 -19.19
CA PHE A 56 -28.88 -78.93 -20.49
C PHE A 56 -27.99 -80.08 -21.00
N MET A 57 -26.67 -79.98 -20.78
CA MET A 57 -25.71 -81.04 -21.12
C MET A 57 -25.88 -82.30 -20.25
N TYR A 58 -26.29 -82.16 -18.99
CA TYR A 58 -26.58 -83.28 -18.08
C TYR A 58 -27.96 -83.91 -18.30
N ALA A 59 -28.92 -83.16 -18.85
CA ALA A 59 -30.24 -83.68 -19.23
C ALA A 59 -30.20 -84.50 -20.54
N GLY A 60 -29.19 -84.30 -21.38
CA GLY A 60 -28.90 -85.12 -22.57
C GLY A 60 -28.22 -86.44 -22.20
N ARG A 61 -28.91 -87.56 -22.43
CA ARG A 61 -28.57 -88.91 -21.97
C ARG A 61 -27.40 -89.57 -22.74
N SER A 62 -26.18 -89.03 -22.69
CA SER A 62 -24.96 -89.75 -23.12
C SER A 62 -23.72 -89.37 -22.29
N GLY A 63 -23.44 -90.15 -21.25
CA GLY A 63 -22.27 -89.97 -20.39
C GLY A 63 -21.01 -90.59 -20.99
N GLY A 64 -20.05 -89.75 -21.40
CA GLY A 64 -18.69 -90.14 -21.77
C GLY A 64 -17.65 -89.48 -20.86
N THR A 65 -16.49 -90.10 -20.69
CA THR A 65 -15.36 -89.56 -19.89
C THR A 65 -14.92 -88.15 -20.31
N MET A 66 -15.18 -87.77 -21.57
CA MET A 66 -14.98 -86.40 -22.09
C MET A 66 -15.81 -85.34 -21.34
N GLN A 67 -16.96 -85.71 -20.78
CA GLN A 67 -17.89 -84.81 -20.07
C GLN A 67 -17.34 -84.37 -18.70
N TYR A 68 -16.60 -85.25 -18.01
CA TYR A 68 -15.93 -84.93 -16.75
C TYR A 68 -14.74 -83.98 -16.94
N VAL A 69 -14.00 -84.15 -18.04
CA VAL A 69 -12.86 -83.27 -18.39
C VAL A 69 -13.34 -81.86 -18.78
N ALA A 70 -14.42 -81.78 -19.58
CA ALA A 70 -15.02 -80.50 -19.95
C ALA A 70 -15.59 -79.75 -18.72
N GLY A 71 -16.30 -80.45 -17.82
CA GLY A 71 -16.81 -79.87 -16.58
C GLY A 71 -15.71 -79.37 -15.64
N GLY A 72 -14.60 -80.12 -15.53
CA GLY A 72 -13.42 -79.71 -14.74
C GLY A 72 -12.75 -78.45 -15.28
N LEU A 73 -12.55 -78.35 -16.60
CA LEU A 73 -11.94 -77.19 -17.25
C LEU A 73 -12.81 -75.93 -17.08
N PHE A 74 -14.13 -76.07 -17.23
CA PHE A 74 -15.07 -74.96 -17.02
C PHE A 74 -15.11 -74.51 -15.56
N GLY A 75 -15.10 -75.42 -14.58
CA GLY A 75 -15.03 -75.08 -13.16
C GLY A 75 -13.77 -74.27 -12.80
N VAL A 76 -12.61 -74.67 -13.35
CA VAL A 76 -11.35 -73.92 -13.19
C VAL A 76 -11.42 -72.55 -13.86
N SER A 77 -12.04 -72.44 -15.04
CA SER A 77 -12.23 -71.15 -15.72
C SER A 77 -13.20 -70.21 -14.98
N MET A 78 -14.24 -70.74 -14.34
CA MET A 78 -15.15 -69.98 -13.47
C MET A 78 -14.43 -69.44 -12.24
N LEU A 79 -13.62 -70.28 -11.58
CA LEU A 79 -12.78 -69.84 -10.46
C LEU A 79 -11.76 -68.80 -10.90
N GLY A 80 -11.13 -68.99 -12.08
CA GLY A 80 -10.21 -68.01 -12.67
C GLY A 80 -10.87 -66.66 -12.95
N MET A 81 -12.08 -66.65 -13.50
CA MET A 81 -12.86 -65.42 -13.72
C MET A 81 -13.32 -64.78 -12.39
N ALA A 82 -13.79 -65.57 -11.43
CA ALA A 82 -14.22 -65.07 -10.12
C ALA A 82 -13.08 -64.40 -9.35
N VAL A 83 -11.89 -65.01 -9.35
CA VAL A 83 -10.68 -64.45 -8.72
C VAL A 83 -10.19 -63.21 -9.46
N SER A 84 -10.22 -63.21 -10.80
CA SER A 84 -9.84 -62.05 -11.63
C SER A 84 -10.76 -60.85 -11.39
N ASN A 85 -12.08 -61.06 -11.32
CA ASN A 85 -13.04 -59.97 -11.12
C ASN A 85 -12.99 -59.39 -9.70
N LEU A 86 -12.73 -60.22 -8.68
CA LEU A 86 -12.53 -59.78 -7.30
C LEU A 86 -11.30 -58.88 -7.15
N GLY A 87 -10.22 -59.19 -7.89
CA GLY A 87 -8.98 -58.41 -7.86
C GLY A 87 -9.05 -57.10 -8.64
N ASN A 88 -9.81 -57.03 -9.74
CA ASN A 88 -9.72 -55.92 -10.70
C ASN A 88 -10.71 -54.77 -10.42
N THR A 89 -11.82 -55.03 -9.72
CA THR A 89 -12.92 -54.05 -9.60
C THR A 89 -12.68 -53.03 -8.48
N GLY A 90 -12.05 -53.41 -7.37
CA GLY A 90 -11.83 -52.49 -6.24
C GLY A 90 -10.54 -51.64 -6.31
N GLY A 91 -9.60 -52.00 -7.20
CA GLY A 91 -8.29 -51.34 -7.31
C GLY A 91 -8.27 -50.15 -8.26
N LYS A 92 -9.08 -50.19 -9.33
CA LYS A 92 -9.11 -49.15 -10.36
C LYS A 92 -9.71 -47.83 -9.84
N ASP A 93 -10.88 -47.89 -9.21
CA ASP A 93 -11.53 -46.71 -8.62
C ASP A 93 -10.67 -46.05 -7.54
N LYS A 94 -9.97 -46.85 -6.73
CA LYS A 94 -9.03 -46.33 -5.72
C LYS A 94 -7.81 -45.67 -6.33
N ALA A 95 -7.27 -46.23 -7.43
CA ALA A 95 -6.11 -45.68 -8.11
C ALA A 95 -6.45 -44.36 -8.83
N GLU A 96 -7.64 -44.28 -9.42
CA GLU A 96 -8.18 -43.09 -10.08
C GLU A 96 -8.38 -41.94 -9.08
N LEU A 97 -9.09 -42.19 -7.97
CA LEU A 97 -9.25 -41.18 -6.91
C LEU A 97 -7.90 -40.72 -6.32
N ASN A 98 -6.93 -41.62 -6.17
CA ASN A 98 -5.60 -41.25 -5.71
C ASN A 98 -4.85 -40.40 -6.74
N ALA A 99 -5.07 -40.62 -8.04
CA ALA A 99 -4.52 -39.78 -9.10
C ALA A 99 -5.15 -38.37 -9.06
N GLU A 100 -6.48 -38.28 -8.96
CA GLU A 100 -7.21 -37.01 -8.85
C GLU A 100 -6.77 -36.20 -7.62
N ARG A 101 -6.68 -36.85 -6.45
CA ARG A 101 -6.15 -36.23 -5.23
C ARG A 101 -4.75 -35.64 -5.46
N ARG A 102 -3.86 -36.40 -6.10
CA ARG A 102 -2.48 -35.98 -6.37
C ARG A 102 -2.45 -34.77 -7.31
N ASP A 103 -3.31 -34.77 -8.33
CA ASP A 103 -3.38 -33.69 -9.31
C ASP A 103 -3.99 -32.42 -8.69
N TYR A 104 -5.01 -32.55 -7.85
CA TYR A 104 -5.57 -31.44 -7.09
C TYR A 104 -4.56 -30.84 -6.09
N MET A 105 -3.79 -31.69 -5.39
CA MET A 105 -2.73 -31.20 -4.50
C MET A 105 -1.59 -30.50 -5.28
N ARG A 106 -1.29 -30.95 -6.50
CA ARG A 106 -0.36 -30.27 -7.41
C ARG A 106 -0.90 -28.92 -7.85
N TYR A 107 -2.18 -28.85 -8.19
CA TYR A 107 -2.89 -27.60 -8.50
C TYR A 107 -2.79 -26.62 -7.32
N LEU A 108 -3.13 -27.03 -6.09
CA LEU A 108 -3.00 -26.17 -4.90
C LEU A 108 -1.56 -25.72 -4.64
N ALA A 109 -0.57 -26.57 -4.94
CA ALA A 109 0.84 -26.18 -4.85
C ALA A 109 1.22 -25.11 -5.89
N GLN A 110 0.66 -25.17 -7.10
CA GLN A 110 0.85 -24.14 -8.13
C GLN A 110 0.12 -22.84 -7.77
N ALA A 111 -1.12 -22.92 -7.28
CA ALA A 111 -1.86 -21.79 -6.73
C ALA A 111 -1.09 -21.11 -5.59
N ARG A 112 -0.47 -21.90 -4.69
CA ARG A 112 0.40 -21.38 -3.62
C ARG A 112 1.55 -20.54 -4.15
N LYS A 113 2.20 -20.96 -5.24
CA LYS A 113 3.29 -20.18 -5.86
C LYS A 113 2.78 -18.84 -6.37
N ARG A 114 1.59 -18.80 -6.97
CA ARG A 114 0.95 -17.54 -7.42
C ARG A 114 0.64 -16.63 -6.24
N VAL A 115 0.06 -17.16 -5.16
CA VAL A 115 -0.22 -16.39 -3.95
C VAL A 115 1.05 -15.84 -3.31
N ARG A 116 2.11 -16.66 -3.17
CA ARG A 116 3.40 -16.17 -2.62
C ARG A 116 3.98 -15.03 -3.43
N ARG A 117 3.96 -15.13 -4.77
CA ARG A 117 4.41 -14.02 -5.64
C ARG A 117 3.59 -12.75 -5.41
N ALA A 118 2.26 -12.86 -5.28
CA ALA A 118 1.40 -11.73 -4.95
C ALA A 118 1.71 -11.17 -3.54
N THR A 119 1.96 -12.04 -2.56
CA THR A 119 2.39 -11.63 -1.22
C THR A 119 3.70 -10.85 -1.25
N ASP A 120 4.70 -11.33 -1.98
CA ASP A 120 6.00 -10.67 -2.11
C ASP A 120 5.85 -9.30 -2.81
N GLN A 121 5.03 -9.23 -3.87
CA GLN A 121 4.74 -7.98 -4.57
C GLN A 121 3.98 -6.98 -3.69
N GLN A 122 2.98 -7.45 -2.92
CA GLN A 122 2.25 -6.62 -1.95
C GLN A 122 3.20 -6.09 -0.88
N ARG A 123 4.07 -6.95 -0.33
CA ARG A 123 5.06 -6.55 0.67
C ARG A 123 6.01 -5.49 0.12
N ALA A 124 6.57 -5.70 -1.08
CA ALA A 124 7.45 -4.74 -1.72
C ALA A 124 6.76 -3.38 -1.96
N ALA A 125 5.52 -3.40 -2.45
CA ALA A 125 4.74 -2.17 -2.68
C ALA A 125 4.43 -1.43 -1.36
N GLN A 126 4.05 -2.15 -0.31
CA GLN A 126 3.73 -1.57 1.00
C GLN A 126 4.98 -1.06 1.73
N GLN A 127 6.09 -1.80 1.70
CA GLN A 127 7.36 -1.34 2.29
C GLN A 127 7.95 -0.16 1.51
N TRP A 128 7.74 -0.08 0.19
CA TRP A 128 8.11 1.09 -0.58
C TRP A 128 7.37 2.33 -0.08
N ARG A 129 6.04 2.27 0.08
CA ARG A 129 5.24 3.41 0.55
C ARG A 129 5.48 3.73 2.03
N HIS A 130 5.56 2.70 2.87
CA HIS A 130 5.66 2.78 4.32
C HIS A 130 6.95 2.09 4.80
N PRO A 131 8.11 2.73 4.62
CA PRO A 131 9.40 2.17 4.99
C PRO A 131 9.49 1.87 6.49
N GLU A 132 10.41 0.99 6.84
CA GLU A 132 10.71 0.67 8.24
C GLU A 132 11.45 1.84 8.91
N PRO A 133 11.18 2.14 10.20
CA PRO A 133 11.83 3.27 10.89
C PRO A 133 13.37 3.23 10.80
N ASP A 134 13.95 2.02 10.91
CA ASP A 134 15.39 1.80 10.87
C ASP A 134 16.03 2.06 9.49
N SER A 135 15.22 2.17 8.44
CA SER A 135 15.68 2.44 7.06
C SER A 135 15.50 3.90 6.63
N LEU A 136 14.91 4.76 7.47
CA LEU A 136 14.62 6.16 7.14
C LEU A 136 15.88 6.96 6.78
N TRP A 137 17.03 6.68 7.42
CA TRP A 137 18.30 7.34 7.11
C TRP A 137 18.73 7.14 5.64
N SER A 138 18.44 5.96 5.07
CA SER A 138 18.75 5.65 3.68
C SER A 138 17.81 6.40 2.70
N ILE A 139 16.59 6.68 3.14
CA ILE A 139 15.61 7.44 2.35
C ILE A 139 15.99 8.91 2.31
N VAL A 140 16.38 9.49 3.45
CA VAL A 140 16.89 10.85 3.55
C VAL A 140 18.16 11.03 2.69
N ALA A 141 19.02 10.01 2.59
CA ALA A 141 20.20 10.03 1.71
C ALA A 141 19.87 9.94 0.21
N SER A 142 18.62 9.67 -0.16
CA SER A 142 18.23 9.34 -1.53
C SER A 142 17.32 10.42 -2.14
N GLY A 143 17.10 10.35 -3.46
CA GLY A 143 16.11 11.19 -4.13
C GLY A 143 14.64 10.93 -3.74
N ARG A 144 14.38 10.07 -2.75
CA ARG A 144 13.05 9.83 -2.18
C ARG A 144 12.74 10.72 -0.97
N MET A 145 13.72 11.48 -0.47
CA MET A 145 13.47 12.49 0.54
C MET A 145 12.43 13.50 0.02
N TRP A 146 11.40 13.75 0.82
CA TRP A 146 10.30 14.67 0.48
C TRP A 146 9.61 14.33 -0.84
N GLU A 147 9.40 13.04 -1.14
CA GLU A 147 8.77 12.59 -2.39
C GLU A 147 7.25 12.83 -2.44
N ARG A 148 6.56 12.91 -1.30
CA ARG A 148 5.09 13.05 -1.25
C ARG A 148 4.67 14.52 -1.40
N ARG A 149 3.55 14.74 -2.10
CA ARG A 149 2.96 16.06 -2.34
C ARG A 149 1.58 16.16 -1.68
N SER A 150 1.14 17.37 -1.36
CA SER A 150 -0.18 17.61 -0.73
C SER A 150 -1.37 17.13 -1.57
N THR A 151 -1.17 16.97 -2.88
CA THR A 151 -2.14 16.44 -3.86
C THR A 151 -2.14 14.91 -3.96
N ASP A 152 -1.12 14.23 -3.43
CA ASP A 152 -1.03 12.77 -3.49
C ASP A 152 -1.98 12.12 -2.47
N ASP A 153 -2.59 11.00 -2.84
CA ASP A 153 -3.51 10.25 -1.96
C ASP A 153 -2.84 9.78 -0.67
N ASP A 154 -1.54 9.47 -0.71
CA ASP A 154 -0.77 8.99 0.44
C ASP A 154 -0.12 10.12 1.27
N PHE A 155 -0.49 11.38 1.00
CA PHE A 155 -0.05 12.51 1.81
C PHE A 155 -0.59 12.40 3.25
N GLY A 156 0.32 12.48 4.21
CA GLY A 156 -0.02 12.34 5.63
C GLY A 156 -0.28 10.89 6.08
N GLU A 157 -0.07 9.88 5.23
CA GLU A 157 -0.11 8.49 5.68
C GLU A 157 1.18 8.09 6.40
N VAL A 158 1.09 7.73 7.68
CA VAL A 158 2.22 7.32 8.50
C VAL A 158 2.05 5.90 8.98
N ARG A 159 3.15 5.15 9.02
CA ARG A 159 3.19 3.79 9.54
C ARG A 159 3.25 3.81 11.06
N VAL A 160 2.46 2.97 11.70
CA VAL A 160 2.37 2.90 13.16
C VAL A 160 2.68 1.52 13.72
N ALA A 161 2.53 0.46 12.91
CA ALA A 161 2.74 -0.90 13.35
C ALA A 161 3.10 -1.84 12.18
N ARG A 162 3.52 -3.05 12.52
CA ARG A 162 3.59 -4.21 11.62
C ARG A 162 2.57 -5.25 12.06
N GLY A 163 1.75 -5.72 11.13
CA GLY A 163 0.73 -6.70 11.48
C GLY A 163 0.07 -7.38 10.28
N PRO A 164 -0.99 -8.16 10.55
CA PRO A 164 -1.72 -8.87 9.52
C PRO A 164 -2.53 -7.91 8.64
N GLN A 165 -2.42 -8.05 7.32
CA GLN A 165 -3.33 -7.41 6.36
C GLN A 165 -3.91 -8.45 5.41
N ARG A 166 -5.09 -8.17 4.85
CA ARG A 166 -5.67 -9.04 3.82
C ARG A 166 -4.76 -9.07 2.58
N LEU A 167 -4.70 -10.22 1.93
CA LEU A 167 -4.03 -10.35 0.64
C LEU A 167 -4.72 -9.44 -0.38
N ALA A 168 -3.95 -8.68 -1.15
CA ALA A 168 -4.47 -7.75 -2.14
C ALA A 168 -5.15 -8.46 -3.33
N VAL A 169 -4.69 -9.68 -3.67
CA VAL A 169 -5.38 -10.58 -4.59
C VAL A 169 -6.46 -11.33 -3.82
N LYS A 170 -7.71 -11.15 -4.21
CA LYS A 170 -8.84 -11.80 -3.54
C LYS A 170 -8.89 -13.27 -3.92
N ILE A 171 -8.75 -14.15 -2.93
CA ILE A 171 -8.95 -15.60 -3.13
C ILE A 171 -10.46 -15.86 -3.08
N VAL A 172 -11.04 -16.26 -4.21
CA VAL A 172 -12.46 -16.57 -4.31
C VAL A 172 -12.63 -18.08 -4.20
N PRO A 173 -13.25 -18.59 -3.12
CA PRO A 173 -13.55 -20.01 -3.01
C PRO A 173 -14.59 -20.42 -4.07
N PRO A 174 -14.50 -21.63 -4.64
CA PRO A 174 -15.50 -22.14 -5.58
C PRO A 174 -16.84 -22.36 -4.91
N GLU A 175 -17.91 -22.33 -5.70
CA GLU A 175 -19.19 -22.93 -5.31
C GLU A 175 -19.04 -24.45 -5.37
N THR A 176 -19.19 -25.11 -4.22
CA THR A 176 -19.03 -26.57 -4.11
C THR A 176 -20.34 -27.22 -3.72
N LYS A 177 -20.52 -28.49 -4.13
CA LYS A 177 -21.52 -29.39 -3.53
C LYS A 177 -21.32 -29.50 -2.01
N PRO A 178 -22.32 -30.00 -1.25
CA PRO A 178 -22.19 -30.25 0.17
C PRO A 178 -20.90 -31.01 0.49
N VAL A 179 -20.27 -30.70 1.63
CA VAL A 179 -18.95 -31.26 2.03
C VAL A 179 -18.96 -32.79 2.09
N GLU A 180 -20.13 -33.40 2.26
CA GLU A 180 -20.35 -34.84 2.32
C GLU A 180 -20.08 -35.55 0.98
N ASP A 181 -20.24 -34.85 -0.14
CA ASP A 181 -20.04 -35.38 -1.50
C ASP A 181 -18.61 -35.15 -2.03
N LEU A 182 -17.78 -34.43 -1.27
CA LEU A 182 -16.42 -34.06 -1.68
C LEU A 182 -15.38 -35.00 -1.09
N GLU A 183 -14.27 -35.16 -1.81
CA GLU A 183 -13.13 -35.90 -1.29
C GLU A 183 -12.55 -35.17 -0.05
N PRO A 184 -12.51 -35.82 1.12
CA PRO A 184 -12.27 -35.14 2.39
C PRO A 184 -10.87 -34.53 2.51
N MET A 185 -9.83 -35.16 1.97
CA MET A 185 -8.47 -34.61 2.05
C MET A 185 -8.33 -33.33 1.24
N SER A 186 -8.88 -33.32 0.03
CA SER A 186 -8.86 -32.22 -0.92
C SER A 186 -9.71 -31.04 -0.43
N ALA A 187 -10.90 -31.32 0.12
CA ALA A 187 -11.75 -30.32 0.75
C ALA A 187 -11.07 -29.65 1.96
N VAL A 188 -10.45 -30.43 2.85
CA VAL A 188 -9.69 -29.90 4.00
C VAL A 188 -8.48 -29.09 3.53
N ALA A 189 -7.75 -29.58 2.52
CA ALA A 189 -6.61 -28.88 1.95
C ALA A 189 -7.00 -27.52 1.36
N LEU A 190 -8.12 -27.43 0.64
CA LEU A 190 -8.67 -26.18 0.10
C LEU A 190 -9.05 -25.21 1.23
N ARG A 191 -9.81 -25.68 2.23
CA ARG A 191 -10.23 -24.83 3.35
C ARG A 191 -9.03 -24.28 4.13
N ARG A 192 -8.01 -25.12 4.36
CA ARG A 192 -6.75 -24.69 4.99
C ARG A 192 -6.00 -23.70 4.09
N PHE A 193 -5.96 -23.93 2.78
CA PHE A 193 -5.32 -23.03 1.83
C PHE A 193 -5.92 -21.63 1.91
N VAL A 194 -7.25 -21.50 1.82
CA VAL A 194 -7.96 -20.22 1.90
C VAL A 194 -7.70 -19.56 3.26
N ARG A 195 -7.89 -20.27 4.38
CA ARG A 195 -7.69 -19.70 5.73
C ARG A 195 -6.27 -19.18 5.95
N THR A 196 -5.26 -19.92 5.48
CA THR A 196 -3.85 -19.55 5.68
C THR A 196 -3.40 -18.41 4.77
N HIS A 197 -3.86 -18.37 3.52
CA HIS A 197 -3.32 -17.43 2.51
C HIS A 197 -4.18 -16.18 2.29
N ASN A 198 -5.32 -16.04 2.98
CA ASN A 198 -6.16 -14.83 2.89
C ASN A 198 -5.56 -13.62 3.64
N SER A 199 -4.57 -13.84 4.51
CA SER A 199 -3.89 -12.79 5.27
C SER A 199 -2.38 -12.91 5.12
N VAL A 200 -1.72 -11.77 4.95
CA VAL A 200 -0.26 -11.62 4.92
C VAL A 200 0.18 -11.02 6.24
N GLN A 201 1.13 -11.68 6.90
CA GLN A 201 1.72 -11.22 8.15
C GLN A 201 2.85 -10.22 7.93
N ASP A 202 3.16 -9.45 8.98
CA ASP A 202 4.29 -8.50 9.04
C ASP A 202 4.26 -7.44 7.94
N LEU A 203 3.07 -6.92 7.61
CA LEU A 203 2.92 -5.79 6.69
C LEU A 203 2.77 -4.47 7.46
N PRO A 204 3.27 -3.35 6.90
CA PRO A 204 3.17 -2.05 7.53
C PRO A 204 1.70 -1.62 7.60
N ILE A 205 1.22 -1.37 8.80
CA ILE A 205 -0.08 -0.77 9.06
C ILE A 205 0.14 0.73 9.19
N SER A 206 -0.59 1.49 8.38
CA SER A 206 -0.56 2.94 8.35
C SER A 206 -1.87 3.56 8.80
N MET A 207 -1.78 4.81 9.24
CA MET A 207 -2.92 5.69 9.49
C MET A 207 -2.69 7.00 8.73
N SER A 208 -3.76 7.65 8.27
CA SER A 208 -3.66 9.01 7.74
C SER A 208 -3.84 10.01 8.88
N ILE A 209 -2.89 10.92 9.07
CA ILE A 209 -3.03 12.01 10.03
C ILE A 209 -4.14 12.99 9.61
N ARG A 210 -4.48 13.06 8.32
CA ARG A 210 -5.54 13.94 7.83
C ARG A 210 -6.94 13.49 8.24
N SER A 211 -7.11 12.21 8.55
CA SER A 211 -8.41 11.64 8.91
C SER A 211 -8.80 11.91 10.36
N PHE A 212 -7.86 12.37 11.19
CA PHE A 212 -8.04 12.56 12.63
C PHE A 212 -7.53 13.94 13.05
N SER A 213 -8.33 14.66 13.84
CA SER A 213 -7.86 15.88 14.48
C SER A 213 -7.03 15.60 15.73
N LYS A 214 -7.30 14.46 16.39
CA LYS A 214 -6.53 14.01 17.55
C LYS A 214 -6.22 12.52 17.46
N VAL A 215 -4.98 12.15 17.77
CA VAL A 215 -4.54 10.78 17.97
C VAL A 215 -4.04 10.67 19.40
N VAL A 216 -4.56 9.74 20.18
CA VAL A 216 -4.12 9.50 21.55
C VAL A 216 -3.35 8.19 21.59
N LEU A 217 -2.12 8.25 22.09
CA LEU A 217 -1.28 7.07 22.34
C LEU A 217 -1.37 6.73 23.83
N ARG A 218 -1.89 5.54 24.14
CA ARG A 218 -1.97 4.98 25.50
C ARG A 218 -1.01 3.83 25.66
N GLY A 219 -0.53 3.61 26.88
CA GLY A 219 0.39 2.54 27.20
C GLY A 219 1.58 3.04 28.01
N GLU A 220 2.64 2.26 28.03
CA GLU A 220 3.90 2.63 28.68
C GLU A 220 4.54 3.86 27.99
N TYR A 221 5.03 4.80 28.81
CA TYR A 221 5.58 6.08 28.36
C TYR A 221 6.72 5.94 27.34
N ASP A 222 7.65 5.01 27.58
CA ASP A 222 8.79 4.80 26.69
C ASP A 222 8.33 4.29 25.32
N THR A 223 7.31 3.44 25.28
CA THR A 223 6.74 2.92 24.03
C THR A 223 5.96 3.98 23.27
N THR A 224 5.09 4.75 23.95
CA THR A 224 4.28 5.80 23.29
C THR A 224 5.16 6.92 22.74
N THR A 225 6.20 7.33 23.47
CA THR A 225 7.16 8.33 22.97
C THR A 225 8.03 7.77 21.84
N ALA A 226 8.43 6.49 21.88
CA ALA A 226 9.15 5.85 20.78
C ALA A 226 8.31 5.75 19.50
N MET A 227 7.02 5.48 19.63
CA MET A 227 6.07 5.52 18.51
C MET A 227 5.92 6.94 17.95
N ALA A 228 5.76 7.94 18.81
CA ALA A 228 5.67 9.33 18.39
C ALA A 228 6.94 9.79 17.64
N ARG A 229 8.14 9.42 18.12
CA ARG A 229 9.41 9.67 17.39
C ARG A 229 9.45 9.00 16.02
N SER A 230 8.99 7.75 15.93
CA SER A 230 8.89 7.00 14.68
C SER A 230 7.96 7.71 13.68
N ILE A 231 6.77 8.10 14.13
CA ILE A 231 5.76 8.83 13.35
C ILE A 231 6.33 10.17 12.83
N MET A 232 6.92 10.97 13.72
CA MET A 232 7.53 12.25 13.34
C MET A 232 8.64 12.09 12.31
N SER A 233 9.55 11.14 12.54
CA SER A 233 10.71 10.93 11.67
C SER A 233 10.29 10.45 10.28
N GLN A 234 9.29 9.57 10.19
CA GLN A 234 8.77 9.11 8.92
C GLN A 234 8.05 10.22 8.16
N LEU A 235 7.21 11.01 8.85
CA LEU A 235 6.51 12.13 8.24
C LEU A 235 7.50 13.20 7.75
N ALA A 236 8.50 13.55 8.55
CA ALA A 236 9.54 14.51 8.19
C ALA A 236 10.42 14.04 7.02
N ALA A 237 10.72 12.74 6.92
CA ALA A 237 11.51 12.21 5.81
C ALA A 237 10.76 12.21 4.47
N LEU A 238 9.43 12.03 4.49
CA LEU A 238 8.62 11.84 3.28
C LEU A 238 7.89 13.11 2.81
N HIS A 239 7.73 14.12 3.67
CA HIS A 239 7.04 15.37 3.36
C HIS A 239 7.98 16.56 3.51
N SER A 240 7.82 17.57 2.68
CA SER A 240 8.59 18.81 2.77
C SER A 240 8.25 19.63 4.03
N PRO A 241 9.19 20.41 4.60
CA PRO A 241 8.88 21.42 5.62
C PRO A 241 7.86 22.48 5.17
N ASP A 242 7.70 22.70 3.86
CA ASP A 242 6.68 23.62 3.31
C ASP A 242 5.27 23.01 3.30
N ASP A 243 5.19 21.67 3.23
CA ASP A 243 3.91 20.94 3.17
C ASP A 243 3.49 20.44 4.57
N LEU A 244 4.43 20.27 5.50
CA LEU A 244 4.21 19.75 6.85
C LEU A 244 5.02 20.56 7.87
N ILE A 245 4.35 21.12 8.86
CA ILE A 245 4.95 21.74 10.03
C ILE A 245 4.81 20.78 11.21
N ILE A 246 5.88 20.62 11.98
CA ILE A 246 5.87 19.81 13.20
C ILE A 246 6.13 20.74 14.38
N ALA A 247 5.35 20.59 15.44
CA ALA A 247 5.55 21.29 16.71
C ALA A 247 5.53 20.31 17.88
N VAL A 248 6.25 20.64 18.94
CA VAL A 248 6.30 19.85 20.18
C VAL A 248 5.84 20.73 21.34
N VAL A 249 4.90 20.21 22.13
CA VAL A 249 4.44 20.81 23.39
C VAL A 249 4.65 19.77 24.47
N ALA A 250 5.65 19.98 25.32
CA ALA A 250 6.04 19.00 26.33
C ALA A 250 6.28 19.68 27.68
N ALA A 251 5.99 18.98 28.78
CA ALA A 251 6.35 19.47 30.11
C ALA A 251 7.87 19.72 30.20
N ALA A 252 8.29 20.70 31.01
CA ALA A 252 9.70 21.07 31.16
C ALA A 252 10.61 19.86 31.46
N GLU A 253 10.16 18.95 32.31
CA GLU A 253 10.88 17.72 32.69
C GLU A 253 11.04 16.71 31.54
N ARG A 254 10.17 16.77 30.54
CA ARG A 254 10.13 15.83 29.40
C ARG A 254 10.73 16.41 28.12
N MET A 255 10.99 17.72 28.09
CA MET A 255 11.53 18.41 26.92
C MET A 255 12.87 17.84 26.45
N ASP A 256 13.65 17.27 27.37
CA ASP A 256 14.93 16.64 27.07
C ASP A 256 14.81 15.46 26.10
N ASN A 257 13.72 14.70 26.17
CA ASN A 257 13.42 13.59 25.25
C ASN A 257 13.14 14.07 23.81
N TRP A 258 12.83 15.36 23.64
CA TRP A 258 12.48 15.97 22.37
C TRP A 258 13.56 16.91 21.83
N ARG A 259 14.71 17.07 22.51
CA ARG A 259 15.82 17.93 22.07
C ARG A 259 16.33 17.62 20.66
N TRP A 260 16.17 16.38 20.21
CA TRP A 260 16.58 15.97 18.86
C TRP A 260 15.79 16.66 17.74
N THR A 261 14.58 17.13 18.04
CA THR A 261 13.73 17.79 17.06
C THR A 261 14.26 19.14 16.60
N LYS A 262 15.19 19.76 17.36
CA LYS A 262 15.83 21.04 16.98
C LYS A 262 16.58 21.00 15.65
N TRP A 263 16.99 19.80 15.21
CA TRP A 263 17.65 19.60 13.92
C TRP A 263 16.67 19.46 12.75
N LEU A 264 15.40 19.14 13.01
CA LEU A 264 14.40 18.99 11.97
C LEU A 264 14.11 20.34 11.30
N PRO A 265 14.12 20.42 9.95
CA PRO A 265 13.70 21.62 9.25
C PRO A 265 12.20 21.92 9.45
N HIS A 266 11.36 20.90 9.65
CA HIS A 266 9.91 21.02 9.87
C HIS A 266 9.53 21.67 11.19
N LEU A 267 10.46 21.71 12.15
CA LEU A 267 10.25 22.34 13.46
C LEU A 267 10.75 23.78 13.49
N GLN A 268 11.23 24.32 12.37
CA GLN A 268 11.70 25.69 12.26
C GLN A 268 10.58 26.60 11.78
N HIS A 269 10.44 27.74 12.45
CA HIS A 269 9.53 28.79 12.01
C HIS A 269 10.01 29.38 10.69
N GLN A 270 9.10 29.61 9.75
CA GLN A 270 9.45 30.07 8.40
C GLN A 270 9.98 31.52 8.37
N THR A 271 9.46 32.41 9.23
CA THR A 271 9.75 33.85 9.22
C THR A 271 10.47 34.36 10.47
N ARG A 272 10.26 33.74 11.64
CA ARG A 272 10.85 34.21 12.91
C ARG A 272 12.23 33.61 13.16
N VAL A 273 13.17 34.46 13.58
CA VAL A 273 14.57 34.12 13.82
C VAL A 273 14.98 34.58 15.23
N ASP A 274 15.66 33.72 15.98
CA ASP A 274 16.34 34.00 17.24
C ASP A 274 17.87 34.10 17.05
N SER A 275 18.62 34.42 18.12
CA SER A 275 20.08 34.55 18.08
C SER A 275 20.83 33.29 17.61
N ALA A 276 20.18 32.13 17.61
CA ALA A 276 20.73 30.85 17.21
C ALA A 276 20.14 30.31 15.89
N GLY A 277 19.34 31.10 15.15
CA GLY A 277 18.73 30.73 13.87
C GLY A 277 17.20 30.79 13.90
N ALA A 278 16.52 30.09 12.98
CA ALA A 278 15.06 30.05 12.97
C ALA A 278 14.49 29.58 14.31
N VAL A 279 13.43 30.25 14.80
CA VAL A 279 12.76 29.90 16.05
C VAL A 279 12.25 28.47 15.96
N ARG A 280 12.51 27.66 16.99
CA ARG A 280 12.06 26.26 17.05
C ARG A 280 10.66 26.19 17.63
N LEU A 281 9.77 25.43 16.99
CA LEU A 281 8.40 25.21 17.43
C LEU A 281 8.34 24.15 18.55
N ALA A 282 9.04 24.41 19.65
CA ALA A 282 9.02 23.59 20.86
C ALA A 282 8.68 24.48 22.06
N PHE A 283 7.58 24.19 22.75
CA PHE A 283 7.05 25.00 23.84
C PHE A 283 6.61 24.14 25.02
N GLU A 284 6.48 24.74 26.21
CA GLU A 284 5.96 24.04 27.39
C GLU A 284 4.43 24.05 27.46
N ASP A 285 3.81 25.05 26.81
CA ASP A 285 2.37 25.25 26.79
C ASP A 285 1.83 25.43 25.37
N MET A 286 0.57 25.02 25.20
CA MET A 286 -0.10 25.01 23.89
C MET A 286 -0.47 26.42 23.40
N LEU A 287 -0.67 27.37 24.31
CA LEU A 287 -1.05 28.75 23.96
C LEU A 287 0.11 29.52 23.34
N SER A 288 1.33 29.31 23.83
CA SER A 288 2.58 29.82 23.26
C SER A 288 2.80 29.29 21.85
N LEU A 289 2.51 28.00 21.62
CA LEU A 289 2.52 27.44 20.27
C LEU A 289 1.50 28.16 19.37
N GLU A 290 0.24 28.27 19.76
CA GLU A 290 -0.80 28.93 18.95
C GLU A 290 -0.44 30.38 18.59
N ARG A 291 0.20 31.13 19.49
CA ARG A 291 0.70 32.48 19.22
C ARG A 291 1.88 32.52 18.25
N ALA A 292 2.71 31.47 18.27
CA ALA A 292 3.83 31.36 17.34
C ALA A 292 3.32 31.11 15.92
N ILE A 293 2.36 30.19 15.75
CA ILE A 293 1.82 29.77 14.44
C ILE A 293 0.46 30.41 14.09
N GLN A 294 0.17 31.60 14.63
CA GLN A 294 -1.14 32.24 14.49
C GLN A 294 -1.51 32.51 13.03
N ASP A 295 -0.52 32.90 12.21
CA ASP A 295 -0.70 33.22 10.80
C ASP A 295 -1.03 31.96 10.00
N GLU A 296 -0.40 30.83 10.32
CA GLU A 296 -0.65 29.53 9.69
C GLU A 296 -1.98 28.93 10.11
N LEU A 297 -2.51 29.28 11.29
CA LEU A 297 -3.83 28.86 11.77
C LEU A 297 -4.97 29.76 11.26
N ALA A 298 -4.66 30.98 10.84
CA ALA A 298 -5.66 31.94 10.38
C ALA A 298 -6.42 31.42 9.14
N GLY A 299 -7.74 31.63 9.12
CA GLY A 299 -8.59 31.22 7.99
C GLY A 299 -8.92 29.72 7.92
N ARG A 300 -8.39 28.89 8.83
CA ARG A 300 -8.73 27.46 8.89
C ARG A 300 -10.12 27.24 9.48
N VAL A 301 -10.90 26.39 8.81
CA VAL A 301 -12.20 25.94 9.31
C VAL A 301 -11.99 24.82 10.35
N ARG A 302 -12.98 24.60 11.22
CA ARG A 302 -13.00 23.45 12.14
C ARG A 302 -12.97 22.13 11.37
N PHE A 303 -12.31 21.12 11.97
CA PHE A 303 -12.24 19.79 11.39
C PHE A 303 -13.63 19.17 11.22
N GLY A 304 -13.86 18.52 10.08
CA GLY A 304 -15.09 17.80 9.76
C GLY A 304 -14.82 16.61 8.83
N PRO A 305 -15.70 15.59 8.83
CA PRO A 305 -15.47 14.34 8.09
C PRO A 305 -15.55 14.52 6.57
N GLU A 306 -16.34 15.47 6.09
CA GLU A 306 -16.49 15.80 4.67
C GLU A 306 -15.61 16.99 4.25
N ALA A 307 -14.78 17.51 5.16
CA ALA A 307 -13.92 18.63 4.86
C ALA A 307 -12.85 18.20 3.85
N LYS A 308 -12.82 18.88 2.70
CA LYS A 308 -11.81 18.61 1.69
C LYS A 308 -10.41 18.92 2.26
N PRO A 309 -9.40 18.11 1.93
CA PRO A 309 -7.99 18.47 2.01
C PRO A 309 -7.71 19.96 1.78
N LEU A 310 -7.06 20.62 2.75
CA LEU A 310 -6.43 21.92 2.48
C LEU A 310 -5.29 21.70 1.48
N VAL A 311 -5.36 22.39 0.35
CA VAL A 311 -4.34 22.42 -0.70
C VAL A 311 -3.67 23.80 -0.62
N GLY A 312 -2.34 23.83 -0.69
CA GLY A 312 -1.56 25.09 -0.61
C GLY A 312 -1.32 25.62 0.80
N GLN A 313 -1.79 24.95 1.85
CA GLN A 313 -1.42 25.23 3.24
C GLN A 313 -0.73 24.02 3.87
N PRO A 314 0.30 24.22 4.72
CA PRO A 314 0.97 23.12 5.40
C PRO A 314 0.04 22.42 6.38
N HIS A 315 0.13 21.10 6.45
CA HIS A 315 -0.48 20.34 7.54
C HIS A 315 0.33 20.57 8.81
N ILE A 316 -0.31 20.80 9.95
CA ILE A 316 0.35 21.06 11.23
C ILE A 316 0.19 19.84 12.13
N LEU A 317 1.30 19.20 12.45
CA LEU A 317 1.37 18.11 13.40
C LEU A 317 1.88 18.65 14.74
N VAL A 318 1.10 18.47 15.82
CA VAL A 318 1.53 18.83 17.17
C VAL A 318 1.69 17.57 17.99
N ILE A 319 2.86 17.39 18.63
CA ILE A 319 3.08 16.35 19.62
C ILE A 319 2.87 16.97 21.00
N LEU A 320 1.91 16.43 21.75
CA LEU A 320 1.60 16.84 23.12
C LEU A 320 2.10 15.77 24.10
N ASP A 321 3.15 16.11 24.85
CA ASP A 321 3.75 15.24 25.87
C ASP A 321 3.73 15.90 27.26
N GLY A 322 2.54 15.93 27.86
CA GLY A 322 2.34 16.44 29.22
C GLY A 322 2.44 17.97 29.37
N GLY A 323 2.56 18.72 28.26
CA GLY A 323 2.54 20.18 28.30
C GLY A 323 1.14 20.74 28.63
N GLU A 324 1.10 22.01 29.04
CA GLU A 324 -0.14 22.63 29.51
C GLU A 324 -1.09 22.97 28.36
N VAL A 325 -2.37 22.60 28.50
CA VAL A 325 -3.42 22.90 27.53
C VAL A 325 -4.46 23.82 28.16
N GLY A 326 -4.47 25.08 27.73
CA GLY A 326 -5.45 26.06 28.19
C GLY A 326 -6.87 25.78 27.68
N PRO A 327 -7.92 26.26 28.37
CA PRO A 327 -9.32 25.99 28.02
C PRO A 327 -9.74 26.61 26.68
N ASN A 328 -9.08 27.67 26.24
CA ASN A 328 -9.37 28.38 24.99
C ASN A 328 -8.52 27.92 23.80
N CYS A 329 -7.75 26.84 23.98
CA CYS A 329 -6.91 26.28 22.92
C CYS A 329 -7.79 25.82 21.74
N GLN A 330 -7.53 26.38 20.56
CA GLN A 330 -8.25 26.04 19.33
C GLN A 330 -7.86 24.67 18.79
N LEU A 331 -6.63 24.25 19.03
CA LEU A 331 -6.12 22.94 18.64
C LEU A 331 -6.59 21.82 19.59
N ALA A 332 -7.08 22.17 20.78
CA ALA A 332 -7.76 21.24 21.67
C ALA A 332 -9.20 20.92 21.21
N GLY A 333 -9.71 19.75 21.58
CA GLY A 333 -11.07 19.31 21.24
C GLY A 333 -11.21 18.86 19.79
N ARG A 334 -12.13 19.47 19.02
CA ARG A 334 -12.37 19.10 17.61
C ARG A 334 -11.21 19.46 16.69
N GLY A 335 -10.35 20.40 17.07
CA GLY A 335 -9.22 20.87 16.26
C GLY A 335 -9.64 21.66 15.01
N LEU A 336 -8.65 22.03 14.22
CA LEU A 336 -8.79 22.74 12.94
C LEU A 336 -8.47 21.81 11.77
N LEU A 337 -8.99 22.12 10.59
CA LEU A 337 -8.67 21.39 9.38
C LEU A 337 -7.18 21.52 9.05
N GLY A 338 -6.56 20.41 8.61
CA GLY A 338 -5.12 20.37 8.36
C GLY A 338 -4.27 20.48 9.62
N THR A 339 -4.84 20.18 10.79
CA THR A 339 -4.11 20.09 12.07
C THR A 339 -4.38 18.74 12.73
N THR A 340 -3.34 18.15 13.31
CA THR A 340 -3.44 16.88 14.05
C THR A 340 -2.63 16.98 15.33
N VAL A 341 -3.26 16.68 16.46
CA VAL A 341 -2.58 16.59 17.76
C VAL A 341 -2.36 15.12 18.12
N ILE A 342 -1.09 14.70 18.28
CA ILE A 342 -0.74 13.39 18.83
C ILE A 342 -0.44 13.58 20.32
N ASP A 343 -1.24 12.97 21.17
CA ASP A 343 -1.17 13.10 22.62
C ASP A 343 -0.64 11.81 23.25
N THR A 344 0.51 11.88 23.93
CA THR A 344 1.15 10.76 24.63
C THR A 344 0.74 10.65 26.10
N SER A 345 -0.03 11.60 26.63
CA SER A 345 -0.51 11.58 28.03
C SER A 345 -1.63 10.55 28.26
N GLY A 346 -2.24 10.04 27.19
CA GLY A 346 -3.37 9.12 27.25
C GLY A 346 -4.73 9.80 27.53
N TYR A 347 -4.76 11.13 27.65
CA TYR A 347 -5.98 11.89 27.89
C TYR A 347 -6.94 11.84 26.70
N VAL A 348 -8.14 11.29 26.93
CA VAL A 348 -9.22 11.24 25.95
C VAL A 348 -10.32 12.23 26.35
N PRO A 349 -10.51 13.33 25.59
CA PRO A 349 -11.60 14.27 25.84
C PRO A 349 -12.97 13.60 25.63
N ARG A 350 -13.97 13.98 26.44
CA ARG A 350 -15.34 13.44 26.36
C ARG A 350 -16.04 13.74 25.03
N ASP A 351 -15.70 14.85 24.37
CA ASP A 351 -16.35 15.34 23.14
C ASP A 351 -15.62 14.98 21.84
N SER A 352 -14.63 14.08 21.90
CA SER A 352 -13.73 13.83 20.76
C SER A 352 -14.40 13.11 19.58
N GLY A 353 -15.61 12.57 19.76
CA GLY A 353 -16.46 12.04 18.69
C GLY A 353 -15.76 11.02 17.78
N ARG A 354 -16.07 11.06 16.47
CA ARG A 354 -15.49 10.18 15.43
C ARG A 354 -14.11 10.63 14.93
N PHE A 355 -13.55 11.71 15.46
CA PHE A 355 -12.34 12.37 14.94
C PHE A 355 -11.08 12.07 15.78
N LEU A 356 -11.26 11.22 16.79
CA LEU A 356 -10.23 10.72 17.66
C LEU A 356 -9.85 9.29 17.25
N LEU A 357 -8.55 9.07 17.08
CA LEU A 357 -7.99 7.73 17.04
C LEU A 357 -7.30 7.43 18.38
N CYS A 358 -7.76 6.40 19.09
CA CYS A 358 -7.10 5.93 20.30
C CYS A 358 -6.29 4.67 19.96
N LEU A 359 -4.97 4.75 20.12
CA LEU A 359 -4.04 3.66 19.95
C LEU A 359 -3.51 3.24 21.32
N GLU A 360 -3.72 1.99 21.69
CA GLU A 360 -3.29 1.45 22.97
C GLU A 360 -2.19 0.41 22.75
N SER A 361 -1.03 0.65 23.37
CA SER A 361 0.12 -0.23 23.34
C SER A 361 0.23 -1.02 24.63
N ASN A 362 0.30 -2.34 24.52
CA ASN A 362 0.54 -3.26 25.62
C ASN A 362 1.82 -4.06 25.32
N GLY A 363 2.97 -3.48 25.65
CA GLY A 363 4.29 -4.03 25.31
C GLY A 363 4.49 -4.15 23.79
N ASP A 364 4.50 -5.38 23.28
CA ASP A 364 4.77 -5.70 21.87
C ASP A 364 3.51 -5.70 20.97
N SER A 365 2.33 -5.36 21.50
CA SER A 365 1.09 -5.33 20.70
C SER A 365 0.39 -3.98 20.78
N LEU A 366 -0.07 -3.51 19.63
CA LEU A 366 -0.82 -2.28 19.42
C LEU A 366 -2.27 -2.61 19.08
N TYR A 367 -3.19 -1.85 19.67
CA TYR A 367 -4.62 -1.99 19.48
C TYR A 367 -5.24 -0.65 19.10
N VAL A 368 -6.27 -0.67 18.26
CA VAL A 368 -7.17 0.48 18.10
C VAL A 368 -8.33 0.32 19.06
N ASP A 369 -8.50 1.29 19.95
CA ASP A 369 -9.64 1.36 20.86
C ASP A 369 -10.78 2.17 20.22
N GLN A 370 -11.90 1.51 19.95
CA GLN A 370 -13.13 2.12 19.43
C GLN A 370 -14.24 2.18 20.49
N GLY A 371 -13.86 2.24 21.78
CA GLY A 371 -14.75 2.35 22.94
C GLY A 371 -15.36 1.00 23.35
N ASN A 372 -16.02 0.30 22.42
CA ASN A 372 -16.65 -1.00 22.69
C ASN A 372 -15.90 -2.20 22.10
N LYS A 373 -14.90 -1.96 21.24
CA LYS A 373 -14.12 -3.00 20.57
C LYS A 373 -12.66 -2.57 20.48
N GLN A 374 -11.77 -3.49 20.80
CA GLN A 374 -10.34 -3.37 20.55
C GLN A 374 -9.95 -4.26 19.37
N ASN A 375 -9.35 -3.66 18.35
CA ASN A 375 -8.83 -4.40 17.20
C ASN A 375 -7.31 -4.39 17.24
N SER A 376 -6.68 -5.57 17.20
CA SER A 376 -5.22 -5.68 17.18
C SER A 376 -4.66 -5.24 15.83
N LEU A 377 -3.64 -4.39 15.86
CA LEU A 377 -2.84 -3.94 14.72
C LEU A 377 -1.51 -4.69 14.58
N GLY A 378 -1.11 -5.48 15.58
CA GLY A 378 0.20 -6.14 15.60
C GLY A 378 1.25 -5.32 16.37
N ARG A 379 2.52 -5.37 15.97
CA ARG A 379 3.63 -4.80 16.74
C ARG A 379 3.83 -3.30 16.46
N PRO A 380 3.85 -2.43 17.48
CA PRO A 380 4.08 -1.00 17.28
C PRO A 380 5.48 -0.74 16.72
N ASP A 381 5.57 0.21 15.79
CA ASP A 381 6.87 0.71 15.31
C ASP A 381 7.45 1.68 16.34
N GLN A 382 8.72 1.49 16.68
CA GLN A 382 9.42 2.26 17.70
C GLN A 382 10.71 2.82 17.13
N MET A 383 11.11 4.01 17.60
CA MET A 383 12.38 4.62 17.23
C MET A 383 13.08 5.17 18.48
N SER A 384 14.37 4.87 18.63
CA SER A 384 15.17 5.42 19.71
C SER A 384 15.47 6.91 19.49
N ILE A 385 15.89 7.60 20.56
CA ILE A 385 16.30 9.01 20.47
C ILE A 385 17.49 9.16 19.51
N SER A 386 18.47 8.25 19.58
CA SER A 386 19.68 8.31 18.73
C SER A 386 19.37 8.07 17.25
N GLN A 387 18.45 7.15 16.93
CA GLN A 387 18.00 6.93 15.56
C GLN A 387 17.27 8.18 15.02
N ALA A 388 16.35 8.75 15.80
CA ALA A 388 15.60 9.94 15.41
C ALA A 388 16.52 11.16 15.23
N GLU A 389 17.49 11.34 16.13
CA GLU A 389 18.52 12.37 16.03
C GLU A 389 19.39 12.21 14.78
N GLY A 390 19.81 10.99 14.44
CA GLY A 390 20.59 10.72 13.24
C GLY A 390 19.85 11.14 11.96
N VAL A 391 18.58 10.74 11.85
CA VAL A 391 17.72 11.12 10.71
C VAL A 391 17.48 12.64 10.68
N ALA A 392 17.21 13.26 11.82
CA ALA A 392 17.00 14.71 11.91
C ALA A 392 18.24 15.52 11.51
N ARG A 393 19.43 15.13 11.99
CA ARG A 393 20.70 15.78 11.63
C ARG A 393 21.03 15.63 10.15
N GLN A 394 20.67 14.50 9.55
CA GLN A 394 20.87 14.27 8.12
C GLN A 394 19.96 15.15 7.25
N MET A 395 18.74 15.46 7.71
CA MET A 395 17.82 16.40 7.04
C MET A 395 18.14 17.88 7.32
N ALA A 396 18.80 18.17 8.44
CA ALA A 396 19.08 19.52 8.91
C ALA A 396 19.69 20.51 7.88
N PRO A 397 20.62 20.13 6.98
CA PRO A 397 21.18 21.07 6.02
C PRO A 397 20.19 21.45 4.91
N PHE A 398 19.22 20.60 4.57
CA PHE A 398 18.40 20.80 3.37
C PHE A 398 17.27 21.82 3.54
N ARG A 399 17.09 22.71 2.56
CA ARG A 399 15.95 23.63 2.45
C ARG A 399 15.37 23.59 1.04
N LEU A 400 14.06 23.82 0.89
CA LEU A 400 13.51 24.03 -0.44
C LEU A 400 13.90 25.41 -0.96
N SER A 401 14.23 25.49 -2.25
CA SER A 401 14.38 26.78 -2.93
C SER A 401 13.02 27.43 -3.13
N ALA A 402 12.88 28.73 -2.89
CA ALA A 402 11.65 29.48 -3.19
C ALA A 402 11.18 29.33 -4.66
N GLN A 403 12.10 29.15 -5.61
CA GLN A 403 11.79 28.83 -7.02
C GLN A 403 11.16 27.44 -7.22
N ALA A 404 11.34 26.49 -6.30
CA ALA A 404 10.69 25.17 -6.35
C ALA A 404 9.23 25.20 -5.86
N GLN A 405 8.79 26.31 -5.24
CA GLN A 405 7.37 26.59 -4.97
C GLN A 405 6.63 26.99 -6.27
N ALA A 406 7.34 27.49 -7.28
CA ALA A 406 6.76 27.84 -8.57
C ALA A 406 6.53 26.64 -9.52
N ILE A 407 7.18 25.48 -9.24
CA ILE A 407 7.14 24.25 -10.04
C ILE A 407 6.02 23.29 -9.56
N THR A 408 5.35 23.61 -8.45
CA THR A 408 4.27 22.81 -7.85
C THR A 408 2.90 22.97 -8.53
N GLU A 409 2.80 23.86 -9.50
CA GLU A 409 1.64 23.97 -10.39
C GLU A 409 2.05 23.44 -11.76
N GLU A 410 1.16 22.66 -12.38
CA GLU A 410 1.37 22.04 -13.68
C GLU A 410 2.01 23.01 -14.69
N PRO A 411 3.05 22.61 -15.45
CA PRO A 411 3.78 23.51 -16.35
C PRO A 411 2.92 24.09 -17.50
N LEU A 412 1.67 23.65 -17.63
CA LEU A 412 0.71 24.12 -18.63
C LEU A 412 -0.31 25.14 -18.08
N SER A 413 -0.38 25.37 -16.76
CA SER A 413 -1.37 26.28 -16.16
C SER A 413 -0.80 27.66 -15.78
N LYS A 414 0.52 27.87 -15.93
CA LYS A 414 1.10 29.22 -15.85
C LYS A 414 1.30 29.82 -17.23
N THR A 415 0.68 30.98 -17.44
CA THR A 415 1.11 31.96 -18.43
C THR A 415 2.53 32.39 -18.07
N MET A 416 3.55 31.77 -18.66
CA MET A 416 4.90 32.32 -18.58
C MET A 416 4.92 33.66 -19.31
N GLU A 417 5.48 34.68 -18.67
CA GLU A 417 5.63 35.97 -19.30
C GLU A 417 6.80 35.92 -20.29
N LEU A 418 6.73 36.73 -21.35
CA LEU A 418 7.76 36.79 -22.38
C LEU A 418 9.20 37.02 -21.85
N PRO A 419 9.45 37.81 -20.78
CA PRO A 419 10.78 37.97 -20.21
C PRO A 419 11.39 36.64 -19.75
N ASP A 420 10.60 35.75 -19.14
CA ASP A 420 11.08 34.44 -18.67
C ASP A 420 11.54 33.55 -19.83
N LEU A 421 10.76 33.54 -20.93
CA LEU A 421 11.10 32.80 -22.15
C LEU A 421 12.37 33.33 -22.83
N LEU A 422 12.63 34.63 -22.69
CA LEU A 422 13.81 35.29 -23.23
C LEU A 422 15.03 35.25 -22.28
N GLY A 423 14.89 34.66 -21.10
CA GLY A 423 15.95 34.63 -20.08
C GLY A 423 16.25 36.01 -19.46
N ILE A 424 15.28 36.92 -19.49
CA ILE A 424 15.37 38.27 -18.94
C ILE A 424 14.72 38.23 -17.56
N GLY A 425 15.53 38.38 -16.50
CA GLY A 425 15.04 38.33 -15.12
C GLY A 425 14.17 39.54 -14.72
N ASP A 426 14.68 40.75 -14.93
CA ASP A 426 13.95 42.00 -14.70
C ASP A 426 13.86 42.78 -16.01
N ALA A 427 12.63 42.94 -16.53
CA ALA A 427 12.37 43.66 -17.77
C ALA A 427 12.76 45.14 -17.69
N ALA A 428 12.68 45.75 -16.50
CA ALA A 428 13.05 47.14 -16.28
C ALA A 428 14.58 47.36 -16.30
N ALA A 429 15.35 46.30 -16.09
CA ALA A 429 16.82 46.32 -16.07
C ALA A 429 17.44 45.86 -17.41
N LEU A 430 16.64 45.67 -18.46
CA LEU A 430 17.12 45.19 -19.76
C LEU A 430 18.06 46.19 -20.43
N ASP A 431 19.27 45.74 -20.80
CA ASP A 431 20.24 46.52 -21.57
C ASP A 431 20.18 46.17 -23.07
N PRO A 432 19.68 47.06 -23.95
CA PRO A 432 19.61 46.82 -25.39
C PRO A 432 20.97 46.54 -26.03
N ASN A 433 22.07 47.07 -25.47
CA ASN A 433 23.42 46.84 -26.01
C ASN A 433 23.91 45.40 -25.81
N VAL A 434 23.29 44.67 -24.89
CA VAL A 434 23.56 43.25 -24.65
C VAL A 434 22.57 42.38 -25.44
N HIS A 435 21.28 42.70 -25.37
CA HIS A 435 20.23 41.83 -25.91
C HIS A 435 19.96 41.99 -27.42
N TRP A 436 20.38 43.09 -28.06
CA TRP A 436 20.28 43.31 -29.52
C TRP A 436 21.58 43.05 -30.28
N ARG A 437 22.55 42.37 -29.66
CA ARG A 437 23.77 41.97 -30.36
C ARG A 437 23.44 41.08 -31.56
N PRO A 438 24.21 41.16 -32.67
CA PRO A 438 24.03 40.28 -33.81
C PRO A 438 24.04 38.81 -33.37
N ARG A 439 22.94 38.10 -33.65
CA ARG A 439 22.80 36.68 -33.34
C ARG A 439 23.38 35.83 -34.48
N PRO A 440 23.88 34.61 -34.18
CA PRO A 440 24.25 33.66 -35.22
C PRO A 440 23.06 33.36 -36.16
N MET A 441 23.32 33.03 -37.44
CA MET A 441 22.25 32.78 -38.41
C MET A 441 21.22 31.72 -37.97
N ARG A 442 21.65 30.75 -37.17
CA ARG A 442 20.77 29.72 -36.59
C ARG A 442 19.71 30.31 -35.65
N GLU A 443 20.03 31.37 -34.93
CA GLU A 443 19.16 32.05 -33.96
C GLU A 443 18.51 33.32 -34.53
N PHE A 444 18.93 33.74 -35.72
CA PHE A 444 18.39 34.89 -36.41
C PHE A 444 16.91 34.66 -36.74
N MET A 445 16.05 35.62 -36.40
CA MET A 445 14.57 35.55 -36.53
C MET A 445 13.89 34.34 -35.86
N LYS A 446 14.53 33.74 -34.86
CA LYS A 446 13.96 32.69 -34.02
C LYS A 446 13.49 33.30 -32.70
N VAL A 447 12.22 33.13 -32.37
CA VAL A 447 11.57 33.74 -31.19
C VAL A 447 10.81 32.69 -30.40
N PRO A 448 10.94 32.64 -29.06
CA PRO A 448 10.18 31.71 -28.24
C PRO A 448 8.70 32.13 -28.19
N LEU A 449 7.80 31.16 -28.38
CA LEU A 449 6.36 31.34 -28.32
C LEU A 449 5.77 30.86 -26.98
N GLY A 450 6.33 29.80 -26.40
CA GLY A 450 5.79 29.18 -25.19
C GLY A 450 6.52 27.91 -24.81
N MET A 451 5.86 27.06 -24.03
CA MET A 451 6.40 25.77 -23.58
C MET A 451 5.61 24.58 -24.15
N SER A 452 6.35 23.51 -24.46
CA SER A 452 5.82 22.20 -24.81
C SER A 452 5.38 21.45 -23.53
N PRO A 453 4.44 20.48 -23.61
CA PRO A 453 4.06 19.62 -22.48
C PRO A 453 5.25 18.92 -21.78
N ASP A 454 6.35 18.71 -22.49
CA ASP A 454 7.57 18.09 -21.95
C ASP A 454 8.50 19.08 -21.24
N GLY A 455 8.12 20.36 -21.16
CA GLY A 455 8.88 21.41 -20.49
C GLY A 455 9.96 22.09 -21.35
N GLY A 456 10.05 21.76 -22.65
CA GLY A 456 10.93 22.44 -23.60
C GLY A 456 10.31 23.74 -24.14
N VAL A 457 11.14 24.74 -24.47
CA VAL A 457 10.68 25.97 -25.13
C VAL A 457 10.31 25.67 -26.59
N VAL A 458 9.14 26.16 -27.01
CA VAL A 458 8.67 26.11 -28.40
C VAL A 458 9.03 27.43 -29.06
N ASP A 459 9.89 27.37 -30.07
CA ASP A 459 10.28 28.52 -30.87
C ASP A 459 9.51 28.58 -32.19
N ILE A 460 9.22 29.79 -32.67
CA ILE A 460 8.87 30.05 -34.07
C ILE A 460 10.11 30.61 -34.78
N ASP A 461 10.41 30.03 -35.95
CA ASP A 461 11.54 30.44 -36.78
C ASP A 461 11.04 30.99 -38.12
N PHE A 462 11.10 32.31 -38.29
CA PHE A 462 10.59 33.00 -39.48
C PHE A 462 11.52 32.95 -40.70
N LYS A 463 12.65 32.22 -40.63
CA LYS A 463 13.55 32.06 -41.77
C LYS A 463 12.91 31.17 -42.86
N GLU A 464 13.40 31.31 -44.09
CA GLU A 464 13.06 30.39 -45.18
C GLU A 464 13.57 28.96 -44.92
N ALA A 465 12.96 27.97 -45.56
CA ALA A 465 13.30 26.56 -45.36
C ALA A 465 14.76 26.23 -45.78
N SER A 466 15.32 26.95 -46.74
CA SER A 466 16.74 26.88 -47.14
C SER A 466 17.71 27.29 -46.02
N LEU A 467 17.23 28.04 -45.03
CA LEU A 467 17.97 28.46 -43.85
C LEU A 467 17.50 27.72 -42.58
N GLU A 468 16.93 26.52 -42.75
CA GLU A 468 16.40 25.67 -41.68
C GLU A 468 15.24 26.29 -40.87
N GLY A 469 14.57 27.33 -41.40
CA GLY A 469 13.41 27.96 -40.79
C GLY A 469 12.08 27.33 -41.17
N MET A 470 10.99 27.84 -40.58
CA MET A 470 9.63 27.35 -40.81
C MET A 470 8.95 27.96 -42.05
N GLY A 471 9.64 28.86 -42.75
CA GLY A 471 9.15 29.55 -43.93
C GLY A 471 8.77 31.01 -43.65
N PRO A 472 8.76 31.86 -44.68
CA PRO A 472 8.47 33.30 -44.53
C PRO A 472 6.98 33.60 -44.30
N HIS A 473 6.10 32.60 -44.40
CA HIS A 473 4.65 32.77 -44.33
C HIS A 473 4.04 31.78 -43.34
N GLY A 474 3.08 32.24 -42.54
CA GLY A 474 2.35 31.44 -41.57
C GLY A 474 0.87 31.83 -41.51
N LEU A 475 0.03 30.88 -41.09
CA LEU A 475 -1.39 31.08 -40.85
C LEU A 475 -1.66 30.86 -39.36
N LEU A 476 -2.26 31.83 -38.68
CA LEU A 476 -2.70 31.69 -37.30
C LEU A 476 -4.23 31.74 -37.26
N VAL A 477 -4.85 30.71 -36.69
CA VAL A 477 -6.30 30.57 -36.56
C VAL A 477 -6.65 30.45 -35.10
N GLY A 478 -7.50 31.34 -34.60
CA GLY A 478 -7.98 31.36 -33.22
C GLY A 478 -9.44 31.80 -33.16
N ALA A 479 -10.22 31.20 -32.27
CA ALA A 479 -11.58 31.64 -31.98
C ALA A 479 -11.55 32.69 -30.86
N THR A 480 -12.65 33.42 -30.63
CA THR A 480 -12.70 34.40 -29.55
C THR A 480 -12.45 33.71 -28.20
N GLY A 481 -11.34 34.08 -27.53
CA GLY A 481 -10.92 33.50 -26.25
C GLY A 481 -9.83 32.43 -26.34
N SER A 482 -9.26 32.17 -27.53
CA SER A 482 -8.07 31.34 -27.73
C SER A 482 -6.76 32.12 -27.64
#